data_AF-A0A660TVM3-F1
#
_entry.id   AF-A0A660TVM3-F1
#
_cell.length_a   1.000
_cell.length_b   1.000
_cell.length_c   1.000
_cell.angle_alpha   90.00
_cell.angle_beta   90.00
_cell.angle_gamma   90.00
#
_symmetry.space_group_name_H-M   'P 1'
#
loop_
_entity.id
_entity.type
_entity.pdbx_description
1 polymer ?
#
loop_
_entity_poly.entity_id
_entity_poly.type
_entity_poly.pdbx_seq_one_letter_code
_entity_poly.pdbx_strand_id
1 'polypeptide(L)' 'MKNEKLIFIMGPTATGKTDIAVNLAYGIGEIISVDSMQVYRLLNCGTAKPTKEQLRKVK' A
#
# COMPACT_ATOMS: atom_id res chain seq x y z
N MET A 1 -11.70 -17.03 -17.67
CA MET A 1 -11.10 -15.95 -16.86
C MET A 1 -9.84 -16.48 -16.19
N LYS A 2 -8.73 -15.75 -16.26
CA LYS A 2 -7.48 -16.15 -15.62
C LYS A 2 -7.60 -15.83 -14.12
N ASN A 3 -7.36 -16.81 -13.24
CA ASN A 3 -7.31 -16.57 -11.81
C ASN A 3 -5.95 -15.98 -11.46
N GLU A 4 -5.86 -14.65 -11.46
CA GLU A 4 -4.73 -13.90 -10.93
C GLU A 4 -4.66 -14.14 -9.41
N LYS A 5 -3.46 -14.36 -8.86
CA LYS A 5 -3.28 -14.53 -7.41
C LYS A 5 -3.37 -13.16 -6.76
N LEU A 6 -4.29 -13.01 -5.80
CA LEU A 6 -4.49 -11.77 -5.04
C LEU A 6 -4.13 -11.98 -3.57
N ILE A 7 -3.44 -11.01 -2.98
CA ILE A 7 -3.06 -11.02 -1.56
C ILE A 7 -3.72 -9.83 -0.88
N PHE A 8 -4.39 -10.06 0.25
CA PHE A 8 -4.99 -9.02 1.08
C PHE A 8 -4.17 -8.84 2.36
N ILE A 9 -3.76 -7.60 2.64
CA ILE A 9 -3.07 -7.23 3.88
C ILE A 9 -4.01 -6.32 4.66
N MET A 10 -4.69 -6.87 5.67
CA MET A 10 -5.69 -6.16 6.49
C MET A 10 -5.24 -6.01 7.94
N GLY A 11 -5.83 -5.07 8.65
CA GLY A 11 -5.58 -4.84 10.08
C GLY A 11 -5.75 -3.37 10.50
N PRO A 12 -5.73 -3.08 11.81
CA PRO A 12 -5.92 -1.72 12.35
C PRO A 12 -4.90 -0.70 11.82
N THR A 13 -5.21 0.59 11.89
CA THR A 13 -4.25 1.66 11.58
C THR A 13 -3.02 1.56 12.49
N ALA A 14 -1.86 1.98 11.99
CA ALA A 14 -0.57 1.97 12.70
C ALA A 14 0.02 0.58 13.06
N THR A 15 -0.46 -0.51 12.45
CA THR A 15 0.12 -1.86 12.63
C THR A 15 1.24 -2.22 11.63
N GLY A 16 1.75 -1.27 10.85
CA GLY A 16 2.86 -1.51 9.91
C GLY A 16 2.49 -2.17 8.58
N LYS A 17 1.20 -2.21 8.21
CA LYS A 17 0.72 -2.83 6.95
C LYS A 17 1.42 -2.30 5.70
N THR A 18 1.64 -0.99 5.63
CA THR A 18 2.29 -0.35 4.47
C THR A 18 3.72 -0.89 4.28
N ASP A 19 4.49 -1.05 5.36
CA ASP A 19 5.86 -1.52 5.27
C ASP A 19 5.93 -2.97 4.79
N ILE A 20 5.05 -3.83 5.31
CA ILE A 20 4.94 -5.22 4.87
C ILE A 20 4.52 -5.29 3.40
N ALA A 21 3.51 -4.50 3.00
CA ALA A 21 3.02 -4.49 1.62
C ALA A 21 4.11 -4.06 0.63
N VAL A 22 4.85 -2.99 0.95
CA VAL A 22 5.95 -2.48 0.11
C VAL A 22 7.08 -3.50 -0.02
N ASN A 23 7.49 -4.12 1.08
CA ASN A 23 8.54 -5.15 1.06
C ASN A 23 8.09 -6.41 0.31
N LEU A 24 6.82 -6.79 0.44
CA LEU A 24 6.26 -7.95 -0.26
C LEU A 24 6.16 -7.71 -1.77
N ALA A 25 5.70 -6.53 -2.21
CA ALA A 25 5.48 -6.25 -3.62
C ALA A 25 6.77 -5.86 -4.39
N TYR A 26 7.87 -5.59 -3.68
CA TYR A 26 9.13 -5.15 -4.26
C TYR A 26 9.60 -6.08 -5.39
N GLY A 27 9.56 -5.57 -6.63
CA GLY A 27 10.00 -6.31 -7.83
C GLY A 27 9.12 -7.48 -8.27
N ILE A 28 7.99 -7.75 -7.59
CA ILE A 28 7.15 -8.93 -7.87
C ILE A 28 5.67 -8.62 -8.08
N GLY A 29 5.21 -7.38 -7.84
CA GLY A 29 3.80 -7.03 -8.02
C GLY A 29 3.48 -5.54 -7.85
N GLU A 30 2.19 -5.24 -7.89
CA GLU A 30 1.61 -3.90 -7.77
C GLU A 30 0.77 -3.83 -6.48
N ILE A 31 0.71 -2.64 -5.86
CA ILE A 31 -0.08 -2.42 -4.64
C ILE A 31 -1.30 -1.56 -4.98
N ILE A 32 -2.49 -2.06 -4.61
CA ILE A 32 -3.72 -1.28 -4.64
C ILE A 32 -4.06 -0.87 -3.20
N SER A 33 -4.10 0.44 -2.94
CA SER A 33 -4.53 0.95 -1.63
C SER A 33 -6.03 0.74 -1.44
N VAL A 34 -6.41 0.16 -0.30
CA VAL A 34 -7.80 -0.06 0.12
C VAL A 34 -8.06 0.72 1.41
N ASP A 35 -7.78 2.02 1.37
CA ASP A 35 -8.00 2.96 2.48
C ASP A 35 -8.77 4.17 1.96
N SER A 36 -9.90 4.47 2.59
CA SER A 36 -10.82 5.53 2.16
C SER A 36 -10.25 6.94 2.36
N MET A 37 -9.24 7.12 3.20
CA MET A 37 -8.66 8.41 3.53
C MET A 37 -7.40 8.72 2.68
N GLN A 38 -6.63 7.71 2.26
CA GLN A 38 -5.42 7.93 1.47
C GLN A 38 -5.66 8.45 0.04
N VAL A 39 -6.90 8.43 -0.45
CA VAL A 39 -7.26 8.94 -1.79
C VAL A 39 -7.14 10.47 -1.91
N TYR A 40 -7.19 11.22 -0.80
CA TYR A 40 -7.19 12.69 -0.82
C TYR A 40 -5.79 13.29 -1.05
N ARG A 41 -5.58 13.99 -2.16
CA ARG A 41 -4.24 14.40 -2.67
C ARG A 41 -3.33 15.15 -1.69
N LEU A 42 -3.89 16.02 -0.86
CA LEU A 42 -3.10 16.90 0.03
C LEU A 42 -3.02 16.40 1.47
N LEU A 43 -3.79 15.38 1.83
CA LEU A 43 -3.88 14.89 3.20
C LEU A 43 -2.85 13.78 3.47
N ASN A 44 -1.56 14.11 3.34
CA ASN A 44 -0.49 13.10 3.39
C ASN A 44 -0.18 12.64 4.83
N CYS A 45 0.11 13.58 5.74
CA CYS A 45 0.53 13.25 7.10
C CYS A 45 -0.59 12.61 7.93
N GLY A 46 -1.80 13.18 7.87
CA GLY A 46 -2.94 12.71 8.68
C GLY A 46 -3.49 11.34 8.27
N THR A 47 -3.15 10.83 7.09
CA THR A 47 -3.61 9.52 6.59
C THR A 47 -2.48 8.50 6.47
N ALA A 48 -1.30 8.84 7.01
CA ALA A 48 -0.11 8.00 6.98
C ALA A 48 0.18 7.46 5.55
N LYS A 49 0.10 8.33 4.54
CA LYS A 49 0.41 7.91 3.16
C LYS A 49 1.85 7.40 3.06
N PRO A 50 2.10 6.42 2.19
CA PRO A 50 3.46 5.96 1.93
C PRO A 50 4.36 7.13 1.50
N THR A 51 5.59 7.10 1.96
CA THR A 51 6.61 8.08 1.59
C THR A 51 6.96 7.96 0.09
N LYS A 52 7.55 9.02 -0.48
CA LYS A 52 8.05 8.97 -1.86
C LYS A 52 9.08 7.86 -2.08
N GLU A 53 9.86 7.50 -1.06
CA GLU A 53 10.82 6.41 -1.14
C GLU A 53 10.11 5.05 -1.25
N GLN A 54 9.10 4.81 -0.41
CA GLN A 54 8.28 3.59 -0.48
C GLN A 54 7.55 3.48 -1.82
N LEU A 55 6.96 4.57 -2.32
CA LEU A 55 6.27 4.58 -3.62
C LEU A 55 7.21 4.32 -4.80
N ARG A 56 8.52 4.59 -4.68
CA ARG A 56 9.50 4.27 -5.74
C ARG A 56 9.91 2.80 -5.73
N LYS A 57 9.70 2.09 -4.63
CA LYS A 57 10.05 0.67 -4.46
C LYS A 57 9.04 -0.26 -5.14
N VAL A 58 7.82 0.21 -5.34
CA VAL A 58 6.71 -0.59 -5.90
C VAL A 58 6.12 0.11 -7.10
N LYS A 59 5.53 -0.67 -8.00
CA LYS A 59 4.89 -0.15 -9.21
C LYS A 59 3.40 0.11 -8.97
#